data_AF-A0A957SK41-F1
#
_entry.id   AF-A0A957SK41-F1
#
_cell.length_a   1.000
_cell.length_b   1.000
_cell.length_c   1.000
_cell.angle_alpha   90.00
_cell.angle_beta   90.00
_cell.angle_gamma   90.00
#
_symmetry.space_group_name_H-M   'P 1'
#
loop_
_entity.id
_entity.type
_entity.pdbx_description
1 polymer ?
#
loop_
_entity_poly.entity_id
_entity_poly.type
_entity_poly.pdbx_seq_one_letter_code
_entity_poly.pdbx_strand_id
1 'polypeptide(L)'
;MSATLTDINLAFIQARCTENSFSRGQSYYGGGAVQQRQRHANGIETRVAGSRMYWVTVRPSAQGLHAICTCPYDLGGDCKHIVATLLAWLH
;
A
#
# COMPACT_ATOMS: atom_id res chain seq x y z
N MET A 1 -2.90 19.95 -9.39
CA MET A 1 -2.84 19.90 -7.92
C MET A 1 -2.04 18.66 -7.54
N SER A 2 -0.91 18.80 -6.86
CA SER A 2 -0.07 17.66 -6.48
C SER A 2 -0.71 16.97 -5.27
N ALA A 3 -1.08 15.70 -5.40
CA ALA A 3 -1.62 14.95 -4.28
C ALA A 3 -0.54 14.75 -3.22
N THR A 4 -0.95 14.83 -1.96
CA THR A 4 -0.06 14.72 -0.81
C THR A 4 -0.37 13.44 -0.04
N LEU A 5 0.61 12.91 0.69
CA LEU A 5 0.42 11.67 1.49
C LEU A 5 -0.65 11.82 2.60
N THR A 6 -1.14 13.04 2.83
CA THR A 6 -2.24 13.39 3.74
C THR A 6 -3.63 13.07 3.18
N ASP A 7 -3.76 12.78 1.88
CA ASP A 7 -5.05 12.52 1.24
C ASP A 7 -5.45 11.02 1.26
N ILE A 8 -4.62 10.16 1.87
CA ILE A 8 -4.90 8.73 1.97
C ILE A 8 -6.01 8.51 3.01
N ASN A 9 -7.13 7.92 2.57
CA ASN A 9 -8.21 7.46 3.43
C ASN A 9 -8.74 6.09 2.95
N LEU A 10 -9.66 5.48 3.70
CA LEU A 10 -10.20 4.16 3.37
C LEU A 10 -10.85 4.11 1.98
N ALA A 11 -11.66 5.12 1.62
CA ALA A 11 -12.33 5.17 0.32
C ALA A 11 -11.32 5.24 -0.84
N PHE A 12 -10.24 6.01 -0.65
CA PHE A 12 -9.14 6.10 -1.62
C PHE A 12 -8.43 4.76 -1.81
N ILE A 13 -8.17 4.01 -0.72
CA ILE A 13 -7.55 2.69 -0.79
C ILE A 13 -8.49 1.71 -1.50
N GLN A 14 -9.77 1.69 -1.14
CA GLN A 14 -10.78 0.81 -1.72
C GLN A 14 -10.95 1.04 -3.22
N ALA A 15 -10.94 2.30 -3.68
CA ALA A 15 -11.07 2.63 -5.10
C ALA A 15 -9.90 2.14 -5.98
N ARG A 16 -8.76 1.80 -5.38
CA ARG A 16 -7.53 1.39 -6.09
C ARG A 16 -7.32 -0.12 -6.16
N CYS A 17 -8.15 -0.90 -5.48
CA CYS A 17 -7.97 -2.35 -5.38
C CYS A 17 -9.29 -3.09 -5.49
N THR A 18 -9.22 -4.38 -5.80
CA THR A 18 -10.41 -5.25 -5.75
C THR A 18 -10.79 -5.55 -4.31
N GLU A 19 -12.07 -5.87 -4.06
CA GLU A 19 -12.57 -6.23 -2.72
C GLU A 19 -11.76 -7.38 -2.07
N ASN A 20 -11.37 -8.39 -2.86
CA ASN A 20 -10.52 -9.47 -2.39
C ASN A 20 -9.12 -8.97 -1.97
N SER A 21 -8.51 -8.08 -2.75
CA SER A 21 -7.21 -7.49 -2.39
C SER A 21 -7.33 -6.62 -1.15
N PHE A 22 -8.44 -5.90 -0.99
CA PHE A 22 -8.74 -5.09 0.19
C PHE A 22 -8.87 -5.92 1.46
N SER A 23 -9.73 -6.95 1.42
CA SER A 23 -9.96 -7.87 2.54
C SER A 23 -8.67 -8.54 3.00
N ARG A 24 -7.88 -9.08 2.05
CA ARG A 24 -6.58 -9.68 2.37
C ARG A 24 -5.57 -8.66 2.89
N GLY A 25 -5.60 -7.43 2.38
CA GLY A 25 -4.75 -6.34 2.85
C GLY A 25 -5.01 -6.00 4.32
N GLN A 26 -6.28 -5.96 4.73
CA GLN A 26 -6.66 -5.79 6.15
C GLN A 26 -6.11 -6.93 7.01
N SER A 27 -6.24 -8.19 6.56
CA SER A 27 -5.69 -9.33 7.29
C SER A 27 -4.17 -9.26 7.45
N TYR A 28 -3.45 -8.83 6.41
CA TYR A 28 -1.98 -8.67 6.46
C TYR A 28 -1.57 -7.52 7.37
N TYR A 29 -2.31 -6.41 7.34
CA TYR A 29 -2.09 -5.30 8.26
C TYR A 29 -2.33 -5.72 9.71
N GLY A 30 -3.50 -6.28 10.03
CA GLY A 30 -3.85 -6.75 11.37
C GLY A 30 -2.97 -7.89 11.88
N GLY A 31 -2.42 -8.71 10.98
CA GLY A 31 -1.49 -9.79 11.30
C GLY A 31 -0.03 -9.35 11.47
N GLY A 32 0.28 -8.05 11.41
CA GLY A 32 1.65 -7.54 11.59
C GLY A 32 2.60 -7.91 10.44
N ALA A 33 2.07 -8.20 9.24
CA ALA A 33 2.90 -8.56 8.09
C ALA A 33 3.73 -7.37 7.57
N VAL A 34 3.36 -6.14 7.91
CA VAL A 34 4.12 -4.93 7.56
C VAL A 34 5.25 -4.76 8.58
N GLN A 35 6.46 -5.21 8.23
CA GLN A 35 7.57 -5.32 9.19
C GLN A 35 8.52 -4.13 9.21
N GLN A 36 8.64 -3.38 8.11
CA GLN A 36 9.49 -2.20 8.05
C GLN A 36 8.72 -1.05 7.43
N ARG A 37 8.80 0.13 8.04
CA ARG A 37 8.20 1.37 7.55
C ARG A 37 9.27 2.47 7.55
N GLN A 38 9.74 2.85 6.38
CA GLN A 38 10.67 3.95 6.20
C GLN A 38 9.94 5.09 5.49
N ARG A 39 9.89 6.26 6.12
CA ARG A 39 9.35 7.48 5.52
C ARG A 39 10.49 8.28 4.91
N HIS A 40 10.32 8.69 3.67
CA HIS A 40 11.20 9.62 2.97
C HIS A 40 10.47 10.94 2.72
N ALA A 41 11.22 11.98 2.35
CA ALA A 41 10.65 13.30 2.06
C ALA A 41 9.57 13.27 0.97
N ASN A 42 9.64 12.28 0.06
CA ASN A 42 8.77 12.13 -1.10
C ASN A 42 8.10 10.76 -1.19
N GLY A 43 7.90 10.05 -0.07
CA GLY A 43 7.27 8.73 -0.12
C GLY A 43 7.48 7.87 1.11
N ILE A 44 7.04 6.63 1.00
CA ILE A 44 7.15 5.59 2.02
C ILE A 44 7.69 4.34 1.32
N GLU A 45 8.62 3.67 1.99
CA GLU A 45 9.11 2.36 1.60
C GLU A 45 8.83 1.38 2.74
N THR A 46 8.20 0.26 2.42
CA THR A 46 7.87 -0.76 3.40
C THR A 46 8.27 -2.16 2.93
N ARG A 47 8.51 -3.04 3.91
CA ARG A 47 8.63 -4.47 3.68
C ARG A 47 7.41 -5.18 4.23
N VAL A 48 6.78 -5.99 3.38
CA VAL A 48 5.61 -6.77 3.72
C VAL A 48 5.93 -8.26 3.60
N ALA A 49 5.72 -8.99 4.69
CA ALA A 49 5.86 -10.43 4.74
C ALA A 49 4.68 -11.11 4.03
N GLY A 50 5.00 -12.08 3.18
CA GLY A 50 4.04 -12.99 2.54
C GLY A 50 4.71 -14.34 2.34
N SER A 51 4.59 -14.92 1.14
CA SER A 51 5.41 -16.10 0.78
C SER A 51 6.92 -15.82 0.77
N ARG A 52 7.29 -14.54 0.63
CA ARG A 52 8.63 -13.98 0.75
C ARG A 52 8.47 -12.54 1.24
N MET A 53 9.59 -11.87 1.50
CA MET A 53 9.57 -10.43 1.74
C MET A 53 9.34 -9.68 0.42
N TYR A 54 8.30 -8.86 0.39
CA TYR A 54 8.00 -7.97 -0.73
C TYR A 54 8.28 -6.53 -0.34
N TRP A 55 8.82 -5.79 -1.30
CA TRP A 55 9.07 -4.37 -1.15
C TRP A 55 7.90 -3.60 -1.75
N VAL A 56 7.41 -2.64 -0.98
CA VAL A 56 6.35 -1.73 -1.41
C VAL A 56 6.90 -0.31 -1.32
N THR A 57 6.74 0.43 -2.41
CA THR A 57 7.13 1.83 -2.49
C THR A 57 5.89 2.65 -2.84
N VAL A 58 5.61 3.64 -2.01
CA VAL A 58 4.48 4.55 -2.17
C VAL A 58 5.03 5.97 -2.32
N ARG A 59 4.67 6.66 -3.40
CA ARG A 59 5.10 8.04 -3.65
C ARG A 59 3.91 8.88 -4.10
N PRO A 60 3.77 10.13 -3.62
CA PRO A 60 2.86 11.07 -4.22
C PRO A 60 3.30 11.40 -5.65
N SER A 61 2.33 11.61 -6.53
CA SER A 61 2.53 11.98 -7.94
C SER A 61 1.56 13.10 -8.33
N ALA A 62 1.79 13.71 -9.49
CA ALA A 62 0.90 14.75 -10.03
C ALA A 62 -0.54 14.26 -10.27
N GLN A 63 -0.75 12.95 -10.36
CA GLN A 63 -2.04 12.30 -10.62
C GLN A 63 -2.65 11.65 -9.38
N GLY A 64 -2.05 11.80 -8.20
CA GLY A 64 -2.49 11.12 -6.99
C GLY A 64 -1.36 10.41 -6.26
N LEU A 65 -1.59 9.15 -5.95
CA LEU A 65 -0.62 8.28 -5.29
C LEU A 65 -0.13 7.23 -6.30
N HIS A 66 1.17 7.05 -6.39
CA HIS A 66 1.78 5.94 -7.12
C HIS A 66 2.32 4.91 -6.13
N ALA A 67 1.83 3.69 -6.21
CA ALA A 67 2.25 2.59 -5.36
C ALA A 67 2.74 1.43 -6.24
N ILE A 68 3.90 0.89 -5.88
CA ILE A 68 4.54 -0.23 -6.58
C ILE A 68 4.82 -1.31 -5.54
N CYS A 69 4.57 -2.57 -5.88
CA CYS A 69 4.98 -3.72 -5.09
C CYS A 69 5.78 -4.69 -5.96
N THR A 70 6.84 -5.28 -5.40
CA THR A 70 7.63 -6.31 -6.11
C THR A 70 6.95 -7.69 -6.18
N CYS A 71 5.67 -7.80 -5.82
CA CYS A 71 4.96 -9.06 -5.90
C CYS A 71 4.53 -9.37 -7.34
N PRO A 72 4.53 -10.64 -7.78
CA PRO A 72 4.15 -11.03 -9.13
C PRO A 72 2.63 -10.96 -9.39
N TYR A 73 1.88 -10.28 -8.53
CA TYR A 73 0.42 -10.25 -8.54
C TYR A 73 -0.08 -9.11 -9.43
N ASP A 74 -0.87 -9.44 -10.44
CA ASP A 74 -1.37 -8.51 -11.48
C ASP A 74 -2.90 -8.61 -11.63
N LEU A 75 -3.64 -8.67 -10.52
CA LEU A 75 -5.11 -8.82 -10.55
C LEU A 75 -5.86 -7.48 -10.56
N GLY A 76 -5.44 -6.56 -11.42
CA GLY A 76 -6.26 -5.40 -11.81
C GLY A 76 -6.38 -4.28 -10.77
N GLY A 77 -5.33 -4.04 -9.98
CA GLY A 77 -5.26 -2.94 -9.03
C GLY A 77 -4.13 -3.10 -8.02
N ASP A 78 -4.15 -2.26 -6.99
CA ASP A 78 -3.21 -2.35 -5.87
C ASP A 78 -3.35 -3.71 -5.17
N CYS A 79 -2.22 -4.42 -5.06
CA CYS A 79 -2.19 -5.72 -4.43
C CYS A 79 -2.43 -5.61 -2.91
N LYS A 80 -2.74 -6.74 -2.27
CA LYS A 80 -2.91 -6.81 -0.80
C LYS A 80 -1.74 -6.23 0.01
N HIS A 81 -0.51 -6.28 -0.50
CA HIS A 81 0.66 -5.72 0.19
C HIS A 81 0.68 -4.19 0.15
N ILE A 82 0.27 -3.60 -0.98
CA ILE A 82 0.09 -2.15 -1.09
C ILE A 82 -1.04 -1.72 -0.16
N VAL A 83 -2.19 -2.41 -0.20
CA VAL A 83 -3.31 -2.12 0.71
C VAL A 83 -2.86 -2.18 2.17
N ALA A 84 -2.18 -3.25 2.59
CA ALA A 84 -1.68 -3.38 3.96
C ALA A 84 -0.74 -2.22 4.35
N THR A 85 0.09 -1.77 3.41
CA THR A 85 1.00 -0.62 3.62
C THR A 85 0.23 0.69 3.77
N LEU A 86 -0.79 0.93 2.93
CA LEU A 86 -1.60 2.14 3.01
C LEU A 86 -2.46 2.17 4.28
N LEU A 87 -2.98 1.02 4.71
CA LEU A 87 -3.68 0.88 5.99
C LEU A 87 -2.73 1.14 7.17
N ALA A 88 -1.50 0.59 7.12
CA ALA A 88 -0.47 0.84 8.13
C ALA A 88 0.07 2.28 8.15
N TRP A 89 -0.30 3.10 7.17
CA TRP A 89 0.00 4.52 7.10
C TRP A 89 -1.15 5.38 7.62
N LEU A 90 -2.38 4.93 7.43
CA LEU A 90 -3.59 5.60 7.93
C LEU A 90 -3.72 5.50 9.46
N HIS A 91 -3.12 4.46 10.06
CA HIS A 91 -3.16 4.13 11.49
C HIS A 91 -1.75 4.19 12.11
#